data_AF-A0A7Z9XFE9-F1
#
_entry.id   AF-A0A7Z9XFE9-F1
#
_cell.length_a   1.000
_cell.length_b   1.000
_cell.length_c   1.000
_cell.angle_alpha   90.00
_cell.angle_beta   90.00
_cell.angle_gamma   90.00
#
_symmetry.space_group_name_H-M   'P 1'
#
loop_
_entity.id
_entity.type
_entity.pdbx_description
1 polymer ?
#
loop_
_entity_poly.entity_id
_entity_poly.type
_entity_poly.pdbx_seq_one_letter_code
_entity_poly.pdbx_strand_id
1 'polypeptide(L)'
;MSDVAKRTEKRQLRFGVVAVEKGFITPDQLFEALKVQVREDLESQAHRLVGEILLEQGAITPEQKDEVLEVLKAVRQVFGS
;
A
#
# COMPACT_ATOMS: atom_id res chain seq x y z
N MET A 1 -20.30 4.19 -6.00
CA MET A 1 -18.94 3.76 -5.60
C MET A 1 -18.55 2.60 -6.50
N SER A 2 -17.52 2.78 -7.33
CA SER A 2 -17.20 1.91 -8.48
C SER A 2 -16.35 0.69 -8.09
N ASP A 3 -16.49 -0.42 -8.81
CA ASP A 3 -15.74 -1.68 -8.60
C ASP A 3 -14.20 -1.52 -8.64
N VAL A 4 -13.73 -0.46 -9.30
CA VAL A 4 -12.31 -0.12 -9.40
C VAL A 4 -11.75 0.32 -8.04
N ALA A 5 -12.47 1.16 -7.28
CA ALA A 5 -12.03 1.64 -5.97
C ALA A 5 -11.83 0.48 -4.99
N LYS A 6 -12.78 -0.46 -4.97
CA LYS A 6 -12.76 -1.65 -4.11
C LYS A 6 -11.59 -2.60 -4.43
N ARG A 7 -11.18 -2.68 -5.70
CA ARG A 7 -10.00 -3.47 -6.13
C ARG A 7 -8.68 -2.79 -5.76
N THR A 8 -8.64 -1.47 -5.76
CA THR A 8 -7.47 -0.67 -5.38
C THR A 8 -7.22 -0.74 -3.88
N GLU A 9 -8.26 -0.56 -3.07
CA GLU A 9 -8.23 -0.70 -1.61
C GLU A 9 -7.72 -2.07 -1.18
N LYS A 10 -8.25 -3.15 -1.78
CA LYS A 10 -7.78 -4.52 -1.50
C LYS A 10 -6.30 -4.73 -1.84
N ARG A 11 -5.77 -4.02 -2.84
CA ARG A 11 -4.36 -4.09 -3.24
C ARG A 11 -3.46 -3.33 -2.27
N GLN A 12 -3.93 -2.18 -1.77
CA GLN A 12 -3.23 -1.35 -0.80
C GLN A 12 -3.15 -2.02 0.57
N LEU A 13 -4.23 -2.67 1.02
CA LEU A 13 -4.21 -3.48 2.25
C LEU A 13 -3.17 -4.61 2.15
N ARG A 14 -3.11 -5.30 1.00
CA ARG A 14 -2.11 -6.36 0.77
C ARG A 14 -0.68 -5.82 0.77
N PHE A 15 -0.45 -4.64 0.21
CA PHE A 15 0.85 -3.98 0.26
C PHE A 15 1.28 -3.72 1.71
N GLY A 16 0.40 -3.11 2.51
CA GLY A 16 0.68 -2.82 3.91
C GLY A 16 1.02 -4.06 4.72
N VAL A 17 0.23 -5.13 4.57
CA VAL A 17 0.47 -6.40 5.26
C VAL A 17 1.85 -6.97 4.91
N VAL A 18 2.19 -7.06 3.63
CA VAL A 18 3.49 -7.61 3.20
C VAL A 18 4.65 -6.74 3.69
N ALA A 19 4.51 -5.42 3.69
CA ALA A 19 5.54 -4.51 4.18
C ALA A 19 5.79 -4.66 5.70
N VAL A 20 4.73 -4.90 6.49
CA VAL A 20 4.83 -5.20 7.93
C VAL A 20 5.44 -6.59 8.16
N GLU A 21 5.00 -7.61 7.41
CA GLU A 21 5.54 -8.98 7.52
C GLU A 21 7.03 -9.05 7.18
N LYS A 22 7.49 -8.23 6.24
CA LYS A 22 8.92 -8.08 5.90
C LYS A 22 9.71 -7.27 6.91
N GLY A 23 9.07 -6.61 7.87
CA GLY A 23 9.71 -5.75 8.85
C GLY A 23 10.22 -4.42 8.27
N PHE A 24 9.74 -4.01 7.09
CA PHE A 24 10.14 -2.74 6.47
C PHE A 24 9.47 -1.54 7.13
N ILE A 25 8.23 -1.74 7.60
CA ILE A 25 7.46 -0.75 8.32
C ILE A 25 6.86 -1.36 9.59
N THR A 26 6.48 -0.52 10.54
CA THR A 26 5.71 -0.94 11.71
C THR A 26 4.19 -0.87 11.43
N PRO A 27 3.36 -1.59 12.21
CA PRO A 27 1.91 -1.45 12.14
C PRO A 27 1.42 -0.02 12.35
N ASP A 28 2.10 0.74 13.22
CA ASP A 28 1.76 2.14 13.47
C ASP A 28 2.05 3.03 12.26
N GLN A 29 3.19 2.83 11.58
CA GLN A 29 3.51 3.55 10.35
C GLN A 29 2.49 3.23 9.24
N LEU A 30 2.07 1.96 9.12
CA LEU A 30 1.01 1.58 8.19
C LEU A 30 -0.31 2.27 8.53
N PHE A 31 -0.68 2.33 9.82
CA PHE A 31 -1.91 2.98 10.26
C PHE A 31 -1.92 4.48 9.97
N GLU A 32 -0.80 5.18 10.21
CA GLU A 32 -0.69 6.60 9.88
C GLU A 32 -0.77 6.86 8.37
N ALA A 33 -0.14 6.01 7.54
CA ALA A 33 -0.25 6.11 6.09
C ALA A 33 -1.70 5.91 5.59
N LEU A 34 -2.44 4.96 6.18
CA LEU A 34 -3.86 4.75 5.86
C LEU A 34 -4.73 5.94 6.27
N LYS A 35 -4.46 6.59 7.41
CA LYS A 35 -5.17 7.81 7.82
C LYS A 35 -4.96 8.95 6.83
N VAL A 36 -3.72 9.14 6.37
CA VAL A 36 -3.40 10.17 5.37
C VAL A 36 -4.15 9.89 4.08
N GLN A 37 -4.12 8.66 3.59
CA GLN A 37 -4.84 8.26 2.39
C GLN A 37 -6.34 8.56 2.48
N VAL A 38 -6.99 8.16 3.59
CA VAL A 38 -8.42 8.41 3.80
C VAL A 38 -8.72 9.91 3.84
N ARG A 39 -7.86 10.71 4.48
CA ARG A 39 -8.01 12.16 4.53
C ARG A 39 -7.93 12.78 3.13
N GLU A 40 -6.91 12.42 2.35
CA GLU A 40 -6.71 12.94 0.99
C GLU A 40 -7.83 12.51 0.04
N ASP A 41 -8.38 11.30 0.21
CA ASP A 41 -9.52 10.80 -0.56
C ASP A 41 -10.80 11.59 -0.29
N LEU A 42 -11.05 11.97 0.96
CA LEU A 42 -12.18 12.81 1.34
C LEU A 42 -12.03 14.25 0.83
N GLU A 43 -10.80 14.76 0.77
CA GLU A 43 -10.48 16.12 0.32
C GLU A 43 -10.41 16.24 -1.22
N SER A 44 -10.62 15.15 -1.96
CA SER A 44 -10.64 15.10 -3.44
C SER A 44 -9.35 15.58 -4.12
N GLN A 45 -8.23 15.66 -3.38
CA GLN A 45 -6.98 16.29 -3.86
C GLN A 45 -6.13 15.36 -4.73
N ALA A 46 -6.08 14.06 -4.44
CA ALA A 46 -5.53 13.00 -5.28
C ALA A 46 -5.64 11.67 -4.53
N HIS A 47 -6.01 10.59 -5.22
CA HIS A 47 -5.98 9.26 -4.60
C HIS A 47 -4.53 8.75 -4.58
N ARG A 48 -3.81 9.03 -3.50
CA ARG A 48 -2.44 8.52 -3.31
C ARG A 48 -2.46 7.09 -2.79
N LEU A 49 -1.44 6.32 -3.17
CA LEU A 49 -1.29 4.94 -2.71
C LEU A 49 -0.55 4.93 -1.37
N VAL A 50 -0.91 4.01 -0.47
CA VAL A 50 -0.22 3.81 0.82
C VAL A 50 1.31 3.71 0.67
N GLY A 51 1.81 3.01 -0.36
CA GLY A 51 3.25 2.90 -0.60
C GLY A 51 3.93 4.21 -1.01
N GLU A 52 3.22 5.16 -1.62
CA GLU A 52 3.73 6.51 -1.92
C GLU A 52 3.81 7.33 -0.63
N ILE A 53 2.77 7.26 0.20
CA ILE A 53 2.69 7.97 1.48
C ILE A 53 3.81 7.50 2.43
N LEU A 54 4.01 6.18 2.54
CA LEU A 54 5.09 5.61 3.35
C LEU A 54 6.48 6.05 2.86
N LEU A 55 6.67 6.17 1.55
CA LEU A 55 7.94 6.60 0.95
C LEU A 55 8.22 8.08 1.27
N GLU A 56 7.22 8.95 1.13
CA GLU A 56 7.35 10.36 1.49
C GLU A 56 7.54 10.60 2.99
N GLN A 57 6.95 9.75 3.83
CA GLN A 57 7.18 9.77 5.28
C GLN A 57 8.56 9.24 5.67
N GLY A 58 9.33 8.70 4.73
CA GLY A 58 10.62 8.04 5.00
C GLY A 58 10.48 6.74 5.81
N ALA A 59 9.27 6.18 5.89
CA ALA A 59 8.98 4.94 6.61
C ALA A 59 9.47 3.70 5.84
N ILE A 60 9.55 3.80 4.52
CA ILE A 60 10.03 2.74 3.63
C ILE A 60 10.99 3.34 2.59
N THR A 61 11.98 2.57 2.14
CA THR A 61 12.85 2.99 1.01
C THR A 61 12.25 2.63 -0.35
N PRO A 62 12.71 3.24 -1.46
CA PRO A 62 12.29 2.84 -2.81
C PRO A 62 12.51 1.35 -3.08
N GLU A 63 13.65 0.81 -2.67
CA GLU A 63 14.03 -0.59 -2.90
C GLU A 63 13.11 -1.55 -2.13
N GLN A 64 12.80 -1.21 -0.87
CA GLN A 64 11.86 -1.98 -0.04
C GLN A 64 10.44 -1.94 -0.61
N LYS A 65 10.00 -0.78 -1.10
CA LYS A 65 8.71 -0.63 -1.80
C LYS A 65 8.66 -1.52 -3.03
N ASP A 66 9.69 -1.50 -3.86
CA ASP A 66 9.77 -2.33 -5.07
C ASP A 66 9.76 -3.82 -4.73
N GLU A 67 10.47 -4.24 -3.68
CA GLU A 67 10.45 -5.62 -3.21
C GLU A 67 9.04 -6.08 -2.78
N VAL A 68 8.30 -5.24 -2.06
CA VAL A 68 6.90 -5.53 -1.70
C VAL A 68 6.03 -5.67 -2.96
N LEU A 69 6.23 -4.80 -3.96
CA LEU A 69 5.49 -4.87 -5.23
C LEU A 69 5.79 -6.15 -6.00
N GLU A 70 7.05 -6.62 -6.01
CA GLU A 70 7.42 -7.89 -6.64
C GLU A 70 6.74 -9.09 -5.96
N VAL A 71 6.68 -9.12 -4.62
CA VAL A 71 5.94 -10.16 -3.90
C VAL A 71 4.46 -10.19 -4.30
N LEU A 72 3.82 -9.02 -4.39
CA LEU A 72 2.41 -8.94 -4.80
C LEU A 72 2.18 -9.39 -6.24
N LYS A 73 3.15 -9.18 -7.14
CA LYS A 73 3.11 -9.68 -8.53
C LYS A 73 3.27 -11.21 -8.57
N ALA A 74 4.22 -11.76 -7.81
CA ALA A 74 4.47 -13.20 -7.76
C ALA A 74 3.27 -13.99 -7.23
N VAL A 75 2.62 -13.51 -6.17
CA VAL A 75 1.39 -14.13 -5.61
C VAL A 75 0.27 -14.20 -6.65
N ARG A 76 0.18 -13.22 -7.56
CA ARG A 76 -0.82 -13.22 -8.62
C ARG A 76 -0.55 -14.28 -9.71
N GLN A 77 0.71 -14.64 -9.95
CA GLN A 77 1.08 -15.62 -10.99
C GLN A 77 0.89 -17.07 -10.52
N VAL A 78 1.03 -17.35 -9.23
CA VAL A 78 0.94 -18.73 -8.69
C VAL A 78 -0.52 -19.23 -8.61
N PHE A 79 -1.48 -18.32 -8.42
CA PHE A 79 -2.90 -18.67 -8.24
C PHE A 79 -3.80 -18.16 -9.38
N GLY A 80 -3.20 -17.77 -10.51
CA GLY A 80 -3.88 -17.24 -11.68
C GLY A 80 -3.94 -18.25 -12.83
N SER A 81 -4.57 -19.40 -12.60
CA SER A 81 -5.03 -20.38 -13.61
C SER A 81 -6.37 -20.95 -13.19
#